data_AF-A0A2I0F850-F1
#
_entry.id   AF-A0A2I0F850-F1
#
_cell.length_a   1.000
_cell.length_b   1.000
_cell.length_c   1.000
_cell.angle_alpha   90.00
_cell.angle_beta   90.00
_cell.angle_gamma   90.00
#
_symmetry.space_group_name_H-M   'P 1'
#
loop_
_entity.id
_entity.type
_entity.pdbx_description
1 polymer ?
#
loop_
_entity_poly.entity_id
_entity_poly.type
_entity_poly.pdbx_seq_one_letter_code
_entity_poly.pdbx_strand_id
1 'polypeptide(L)'
;MIKLNPTINDVINELIFIAIAKPEKVSVSVRYIGHADALEVIAIDKAYFSGVQNPNTWSEHKLMDQTIYLDGLTAFKQVTSAYNELSNLIKNEVAA
;
A
#
# COMPACT_ATOMS: atom_id res chain seq x y z
N MET A 1 -12.07 8.08 -9.60
CA MET A 1 -13.04 7.25 -10.37
C MET A 1 -12.24 6.12 -10.97
N ILE A 2 -12.50 4.87 -10.62
CA ILE A 2 -11.78 3.75 -11.25
C ILE A 2 -12.28 3.63 -12.69
N LYS A 3 -11.34 3.71 -13.64
CA LYS A 3 -11.59 3.63 -15.07
C LYS A 3 -12.23 2.28 -15.43
N LEU A 4 -13.16 2.26 -16.38
CA LEU A 4 -13.71 1.01 -16.93
C LEU A 4 -12.57 0.31 -17.68
N ASN A 5 -11.97 -0.73 -17.09
CA ASN A 5 -10.72 -1.39 -17.50
C ASN A 5 -9.45 -0.58 -17.20
N PRO A 6 -9.02 -0.53 -15.92
CA PRO A 6 -7.75 0.11 -15.58
C PRO A 6 -6.58 -0.73 -16.09
N THR A 7 -5.49 -0.06 -16.45
CA THR A 7 -4.18 -0.70 -16.70
C THR A 7 -3.42 -0.88 -15.40
N ILE A 8 -2.36 -1.69 -15.38
CA ILE A 8 -1.45 -1.80 -14.22
C ILE A 8 -0.96 -0.40 -13.80
N ASN A 9 -0.56 0.43 -14.77
CA ASN A 9 -0.08 1.79 -14.51
C ASN A 9 -1.15 2.69 -13.88
N ASP A 10 -2.41 2.55 -14.29
CA ASP A 10 -3.51 3.30 -13.66
C ASP A 10 -3.63 2.93 -12.16
N VAL A 11 -3.51 1.65 -11.82
CA VAL A 11 -3.59 1.20 -10.42
C VAL A 11 -2.36 1.62 -9.61
N ILE A 12 -1.16 1.56 -10.19
CA ILE A 12 0.08 2.04 -9.54
C ILE A 12 -0.03 3.54 -9.23
N ASN A 13 -0.51 4.34 -10.17
CA ASN A 13 -0.70 5.77 -9.95
C ASN A 13 -1.65 6.05 -8.79
N GLU A 14 -2.77 5.32 -8.73
CA GLU A 14 -3.74 5.43 -7.63
C GLU A 14 -3.13 5.01 -6.28
N LEU A 15 -2.34 3.95 -6.23
CA LEU A 15 -1.60 3.54 -5.04
C LEU A 15 -0.65 4.65 -4.55
N ILE A 16 0.07 5.30 -5.47
CA ILE A 16 0.95 6.44 -5.15
C ILE A 16 0.13 7.63 -4.61
N PHE A 17 -1.02 7.94 -5.21
CA PHE A 17 -1.91 8.98 -4.70
C PHE A 17 -2.43 8.67 -3.30
N ILE A 18 -2.79 7.41 -3.03
CA ILE A 18 -3.19 6.95 -1.70
C ILE A 18 -2.06 7.20 -0.68
N ALA A 19 -0.82 6.92 -1.06
CA ALA A 19 0.33 7.15 -0.18
C ALA A 19 0.50 8.62 0.25
N ILE A 20 0.05 9.56 -0.58
CA ILE A 20 0.16 10.99 -0.33
C ILE A 20 -1.07 11.55 0.42
N ALA A 21 -2.25 10.99 0.20
CA ALA A 21 -3.52 11.64 0.54
C ALA A 21 -3.97 11.54 2.00
N LYS A 22 -3.43 10.60 2.80
CA LYS A 22 -3.93 10.29 4.17
C LYS A 22 -2.84 10.18 5.25
N PRO A 23 -1.94 11.16 5.37
CA PRO A 23 -0.76 11.07 6.24
C PRO A 23 -1.08 11.11 7.75
N GLU A 24 -2.32 11.40 8.16
CA GLU A 24 -2.71 11.62 9.54
C GLU A 24 -2.90 10.35 10.38
N LYS A 25 -3.34 9.23 9.77
CA LYS A 25 -3.65 7.97 10.48
C LYS A 25 -2.78 6.79 10.06
N VAL A 26 -2.48 6.69 8.77
CA VAL A 26 -1.70 5.57 8.21
C VAL A 26 -0.52 6.14 7.43
N SER A 27 0.68 5.61 7.69
CA SER A 27 1.84 5.85 6.84
C SER A 27 1.86 4.77 5.76
N VAL A 28 1.71 5.18 4.52
CA VAL A 28 1.74 4.29 3.36
C VAL A 28 2.98 4.60 2.54
N SER A 29 3.72 3.56 2.17
CA SER A 29 4.84 3.63 1.25
C SER A 29 4.55 2.71 0.06
N VAL A 30 4.70 3.26 -1.15
CA VAL A 30 4.62 2.51 -2.41
C VAL A 30 5.92 2.73 -3.15
N ARG A 31 6.68 1.67 -3.40
CA ARG A 31 8.02 1.72 -3.98
C ARG A 31 8.15 0.76 -5.14
N TYR A 32 8.70 1.26 -6.25
CA TYR A 32 9.12 0.41 -7.37
C TYR A 32 10.56 -0.07 -7.16
N ILE A 33 10.78 -1.38 -7.34
CA ILE A 33 12.07 -2.07 -7.20
C ILE A 33 12.53 -2.47 -8.60
N GLY A 34 13.31 -1.60 -9.25
CA GLY A 34 13.66 -1.75 -10.67
C GLY A 34 14.50 -2.99 -11.03
N HIS A 35 15.29 -3.53 -10.10
CA HIS A 35 16.10 -4.73 -10.38
C HIS A 35 15.30 -6.04 -10.35
N ALA A 36 14.15 -6.05 -9.68
CA ALA A 36 13.27 -7.20 -9.56
C ALA A 36 11.94 -7.01 -10.32
N ASP A 37 11.82 -5.87 -11.02
CA ASP A 37 10.58 -5.39 -11.62
C ASP A 37 9.35 -5.60 -10.70
N ALA A 38 9.46 -5.12 -9.46
CA ALA A 38 8.47 -5.37 -8.42
C ALA A 38 7.94 -4.08 -7.79
N LEU A 39 6.71 -4.12 -7.31
CA LEU A 39 6.08 -3.07 -6.51
C LEU A 39 6.00 -3.52 -5.06
N GLU A 40 6.58 -2.76 -4.16
CA GLU A 40 6.44 -2.94 -2.72
C GLU A 40 5.40 -1.94 -2.19
N VAL A 41 4.44 -2.44 -1.42
CA VAL A 41 3.39 -1.66 -0.77
C VAL A 41 3.42 -1.98 0.72
N ILE A 42 3.74 -0.97 1.52
CA ILE A 42 3.79 -1.05 2.99
C ILE A 42 2.81 -0.05 3.55
N ALA A 43 1.99 -0.49 4.51
CA ALA A 43 1.16 0.39 5.32
C ALA A 43 1.40 0.12 6.81
N ILE A 44 1.58 1.19 7.57
CA ILE A 44 1.86 1.16 9.00
C ILE A 44 0.94 2.15 9.71
N ASP A 45 0.42 1.75 10.86
CA ASP A 45 -0.26 2.65 11.78
C ASP A 45 0.69 3.75 12.25
N LYS A 46 0.26 5.01 12.13
CA LYS A 46 1.08 6.16 12.52
C LYS A 46 1.45 6.17 14.01
N ALA A 47 0.70 5.48 14.88
CA ALA A 47 1.06 5.29 16.28
C ALA A 47 2.45 4.64 16.47
N TYR A 48 2.94 3.90 15.47
CA TYR A 48 4.33 3.43 15.45
C TYR A 48 5.35 4.57 15.63
N PHE A 49 5.09 5.74 15.03
CA PHE A 49 6.03 6.86 15.01
C PHE A 49 6.01 7.69 16.30
N SER A 50 5.01 7.52 17.18
CA SER A 50 4.95 8.22 18.47
C SER A 50 5.58 7.42 19.62
N GLY A 51 5.93 6.15 19.41
CA GLY A 51 6.49 5.24 20.42
C GLY A 51 7.96 4.87 20.21
N VAL A 52 8.42 3.84 20.93
CA VAL A 52 9.76 3.25 20.76
C VAL A 52 9.82 2.48 19.45
N GLN A 53 10.72 2.89 18.56
CA GLN A 53 10.86 2.30 17.22
C GLN A 53 11.89 1.17 17.23
N ASN A 54 11.41 -0.07 17.12
CA ASN A 54 12.24 -1.26 16.99
C ASN A 54 11.51 -2.34 16.14
N PRO A 55 12.18 -3.43 15.73
CA PRO A 55 11.56 -4.43 14.86
C PRO A 55 10.30 -5.11 15.44
N ASN A 56 10.21 -5.23 16.76
CA ASN A 56 9.05 -5.84 17.42
C ASN A 56 7.85 -4.89 17.34
N THR A 57 8.04 -3.62 17.69
CA THR A 57 6.97 -2.61 17.62
C THR A 57 6.55 -2.33 16.18
N TRP A 58 7.49 -2.38 15.22
CA TRP A 58 7.17 -2.27 13.80
C TRP A 58 6.22 -3.37 13.34
N SER A 59 6.47 -4.61 13.75
CA SER A 59 5.64 -5.77 13.38
C SER A 59 4.22 -5.67 13.96
N GLU A 60 4.07 -5.10 15.16
CA GLU A 60 2.77 -4.88 15.82
C GLU A 60 1.92 -3.79 15.15
N HIS A 61 2.56 -2.77 14.56
CA HIS A 61 1.88 -1.67 13.88
C HIS A 61 1.77 -1.84 12.36
N LYS A 62 2.27 -2.97 11.82
CA LYS A 62 2.23 -3.26 10.39
C LYS A 62 0.83 -3.67 9.97
N LEU A 63 0.23 -2.88 9.08
CA LEU A 63 -1.11 -3.12 8.55
C LEU A 63 -1.06 -3.85 7.21
N MET A 64 -0.04 -3.57 6.39
CA MET A 64 0.15 -4.19 5.08
C MET A 64 1.63 -4.22 4.74
N ASP A 65 2.07 -5.32 4.11
CA ASP A 65 3.44 -5.50 3.62
C ASP A 65 3.40 -6.52 2.50
N GLN A 66 3.37 -6.02 1.27
CA GLN A 66 3.23 -6.82 0.06
C GLN A 66 4.31 -6.44 -0.95
N THR A 67 4.97 -7.46 -1.50
CA THR A 67 5.82 -7.33 -2.69
C THR A 67 5.12 -8.01 -3.86
N ILE A 68 4.94 -7.28 -4.95
CA ILE A 68 4.21 -7.72 -6.14
C ILE A 68 5.18 -7.68 -7.32
N TYR A 69 5.52 -8.85 -7.85
CA TYR A 69 6.35 -8.95 -9.06
C TYR A 69 5.50 -8.64 -10.29
N LEU A 70 5.96 -7.69 -11.11
CA LEU A 70 5.20 -7.15 -12.25
C LEU A 70 5.37 -7.99 -13.53
N ASP A 71 6.33 -8.91 -13.54
CA ASP A 71 6.58 -9.87 -14.63
C ASP A 71 5.60 -11.06 -14.64
N GLY A 72 4.82 -11.24 -13.56
CA GLY A 72 3.89 -12.35 -13.40
C GLY A 72 2.56 -12.19 -14.14
N LEU A 73 2.00 -13.29 -14.64
CA LEU A 73 0.66 -13.32 -15.25
C LEU A 73 -0.46 -12.83 -14.31
N THR A 74 -0.21 -12.84 -13.01
CA THR A 74 -1.16 -12.39 -11.98
C THR A 74 -0.90 -10.97 -11.48
N ALA A 75 0.11 -10.26 -12.00
CA ALA A 75 0.54 -8.96 -11.50
C ALA A 75 -0.61 -7.95 -11.41
N PHE A 76 -1.40 -7.81 -12.48
CA PHE A 76 -2.55 -6.90 -12.48
C PHE A 76 -3.58 -7.22 -11.38
N LYS A 77 -3.88 -8.50 -11.16
CA LYS A 77 -4.80 -8.95 -10.11
C LYS A 77 -4.23 -8.63 -8.73
N GLN A 78 -2.93 -8.83 -8.54
CA GLN A 78 -2.25 -8.57 -7.27
C GLN A 78 -2.19 -7.07 -6.97
N VAL A 79 -1.81 -6.22 -7.93
CA VAL A 79 -1.80 -4.76 -7.78
C VAL A 79 -3.21 -4.22 -7.50
N THR A 80 -4.24 -4.75 -8.18
CA THR A 80 -5.64 -4.38 -7.92
C THR A 80 -6.10 -4.82 -6.53
N SER A 81 -5.70 -6.01 -6.08
CA SER A 81 -6.00 -6.51 -4.72
C SER A 81 -5.38 -5.60 -3.66
N ALA A 82 -4.10 -5.25 -3.83
CA ALA A 82 -3.37 -4.35 -2.95
C ALA A 82 -4.05 -2.97 -2.85
N TYR A 83 -4.47 -2.41 -3.98
CA TYR A 83 -5.24 -1.16 -4.01
C TYR A 83 -6.54 -1.26 -3.21
N ASN A 84 -7.32 -2.33 -3.38
CA ASN A 84 -8.60 -2.51 -2.69
C ASN A 84 -8.41 -2.70 -1.19
N GLU A 85 -7.45 -3.53 -0.80
CA GLU A 85 -7.10 -3.78 0.60
C GLU A 85 -6.68 -2.48 1.29
N LEU A 86 -5.73 -1.75 0.69
CA LEU A 86 -5.25 -0.48 1.21
C LEU A 86 -6.36 0.58 1.28
N SER A 87 -7.20 0.66 0.24
CA SER A 87 -8.36 1.56 0.22
C SER A 87 -9.35 1.23 1.34
N ASN A 88 -9.56 -0.05 1.63
CA ASN A 88 -10.45 -0.49 2.70
C ASN A 88 -9.85 -0.21 4.09
N LEU A 89 -8.55 -0.47 4.28
CA LEU A 89 -7.83 -0.13 5.50
C LEU A 89 -8.02 1.36 5.82
N ILE A 90 -7.75 2.22 4.85
CA ILE A 90 -7.90 3.67 5.01
C ILE A 90 -9.35 4.09 5.27
N LYS A 91 -10.33 3.46 4.61
CA LYS A 91 -11.76 3.78 4.82
C LYS A 91 -12.27 3.32 6.18
N ASN A 92 -11.87 2.14 6.65
CA ASN A 92 -12.32 1.58 7.92
C ASN A 92 -11.67 2.31 9.11
N GLU A 93 -10.42 2.72 8.99
CA GLU A 93 -9.75 3.62 9.95
C GLU A 93 -10.36 5.03 9.96
N VAL A 94 -11.13 5.44 8.95
CA VAL A 94 -11.90 6.70 8.93
C VAL A 94 -13.24 6.57 9.66
N ALA A 95 -13.73 5.36 9.90
CA ALA A 95 -15.01 5.11 10.56
C ALA A 95 -14.93 4.88 12.09
N ALA A 96 -13.72 4.89 12.66
CA ALA A 96 -13.46 4.85 14.11
C ALA A 96 -13.02 6.21 14.66
#